data_AF-A0A8H3FVU2-F1
#
_entry.id   AF-A0A8H3FVU2-F1
#
_cell.length_a   1.000
_cell.length_b   1.000
_cell.length_c   1.000
_cell.angle_alpha   90.00
_cell.angle_beta   90.00
_cell.angle_gamma   90.00
#
_symmetry.space_group_name_H-M   'P 1'
#
loop_
_entity.id
_entity.type
_entity.pdbx_description
1 polymer ?
#
loop_
_entity_poly.entity_id
_entity_poly.type
_entity_poly.pdbx_seq_one_letter_code
_entity_poly.pdbx_strand_id
1 'polypeptide(L)'
;MWAGGSMVFLQDIEVKGHPYHCIESIADVQVKGREGEEKVFVRVERIVFPGKYPGEVKAKRRLVEQRTLVFMRDNRQEGSPAVSQSPSKILKPTQTPDFSHKMIPTRELLFRFSALTLNAHAIHLDKHFCREVEGHRDLLVHGPLTVVLMIEVLRNHLQTLAESGRFSLERTPEKITQIQYRNLAPLYAGEEMKICVKRREKETERRTSTWDVWIEGLDGGYAFKGTVETVTRFSGLDKPFTSSRLSEDVSGFGITPQQEENLEGETIPEEQIALQNSINARNEPVSNEESILKEDLVLEERTEKQKEDEAEDETEDETAPYFQR
;
A
#
# COMPACT_ATOMS: atom_id res chain seq x y z
N MET A 1 4.55 10.51 3.69
CA MET A 1 5.32 9.28 4.01
C MET A 1 4.40 8.07 4.09
N TRP A 2 4.83 6.89 3.63
CA TRP A 2 4.11 5.62 3.84
C TRP A 2 4.50 5.03 5.20
N ALA A 3 3.57 4.94 6.14
CA ALA A 3 3.87 4.49 7.52
C ALA A 3 3.56 3.02 7.76
N GLY A 4 2.70 2.40 6.96
CA GLY A 4 2.34 1.00 7.11
C GLY A 4 1.03 0.68 6.40
N GLY A 5 0.47 -0.48 6.71
CA GLY A 5 -0.79 -0.89 6.13
C GLY A 5 -1.16 -2.34 6.44
N SER A 6 -2.19 -2.80 5.76
CA SER A 6 -2.63 -4.19 5.78
C SER A 6 -3.14 -4.61 4.40
N MET A 7 -3.12 -5.91 4.13
CA MET A 7 -3.72 -6.51 2.95
C MET A 7 -4.41 -7.81 3.36
N VAL A 8 -5.63 -8.02 2.86
CA VAL A 8 -6.41 -9.25 3.03
C VAL A 8 -6.67 -9.85 1.65
N PHE A 9 -6.15 -11.05 1.43
CA PHE A 9 -6.32 -11.84 0.20
C PHE A 9 -7.53 -12.76 0.35
N LEU A 10 -8.67 -12.34 -0.18
CA LEU A 10 -9.93 -13.06 -0.06
C LEU A 10 -10.00 -14.26 -1.02
N GLN A 11 -9.51 -14.06 -2.24
CA GLN A 11 -9.45 -15.08 -3.31
C GLN A 11 -8.25 -14.79 -4.21
N ASP A 12 -7.87 -15.77 -5.04
CA ASP A 12 -6.73 -15.60 -5.96
C ASP A 12 -7.02 -14.51 -7.01
N ILE A 13 -5.99 -13.72 -7.32
CA ILE A 13 -6.02 -12.72 -8.40
C ILE A 13 -5.50 -13.41 -9.67
N GLU A 14 -6.39 -13.61 -10.63
CA GLU A 14 -6.05 -14.18 -11.94
C GLU A 14 -5.54 -13.09 -12.89
N VAL A 15 -4.30 -13.22 -13.36
CA VAL A 15 -3.65 -12.20 -14.22
C VAL A 15 -3.79 -12.53 -15.72
N LYS A 16 -4.64 -13.49 -16.09
CA LYS A 16 -4.79 -14.00 -17.48
C LYS A 16 -5.68 -13.11 -18.38
N GLY A 17 -5.45 -11.79 -18.36
CA GLY A 17 -6.09 -10.84 -19.29
C GLY A 17 -7.50 -10.35 -18.93
N HIS A 18 -8.00 -10.66 -17.74
CA HIS A 18 -9.28 -10.11 -17.27
C HIS A 18 -9.06 -8.71 -16.68
N PRO A 19 -9.95 -7.73 -16.98
CA PRO A 19 -9.87 -6.42 -16.35
C PRO A 19 -10.15 -6.54 -14.85
N TYR A 20 -9.38 -5.77 -14.08
CA TYR A 20 -9.60 -5.55 -12.66
C TYR A 20 -9.91 -4.10 -12.42
N HIS A 21 -10.81 -3.88 -11.47
CA HIS A 21 -11.14 -2.56 -10.97
C HIS A 21 -10.55 -2.41 -9.57
N CYS A 22 -10.08 -1.20 -9.28
CA CYS A 22 -9.65 -0.78 -7.95
C CYS A 22 -10.49 0.41 -7.53
N ILE A 23 -11.28 0.26 -6.47
CA ILE A 23 -11.93 1.41 -5.81
C ILE A 23 -11.02 1.84 -4.69
N GLU A 24 -10.70 3.12 -4.64
CA GLU A 24 -9.90 3.73 -3.59
C GLU A 24 -10.74 4.77 -2.84
N SER A 25 -10.68 4.75 -1.52
CA SER A 25 -11.40 5.67 -0.66
C SER A 25 -10.57 6.07 0.56
N ILE A 26 -10.82 7.27 1.09
CA ILE A 26 -10.30 7.67 2.40
C ILE A 26 -11.18 7.00 3.45
N ALA A 27 -10.60 6.08 4.20
CA ALA A 27 -11.30 5.33 5.25
C ALA A 27 -11.30 6.08 6.59
N ASP A 28 -10.24 6.85 6.89
CA ASP A 28 -10.08 7.55 8.16
C ASP A 28 -9.02 8.66 8.04
N VAL A 29 -9.18 9.74 8.82
CA VAL A 29 -8.21 10.83 8.94
C VAL A 29 -8.05 11.18 10.42
N GLN A 30 -6.82 11.09 10.93
CA GLN A 30 -6.49 11.40 12.32
C GLN A 30 -5.37 12.42 12.39
N VAL A 31 -5.58 13.51 13.13
CA VAL A 31 -4.53 14.49 13.45
C VAL A 31 -3.96 14.13 14.82
N LYS A 32 -2.63 13.98 14.92
CA LYS A 32 -1.94 13.66 16.18
C LYS A 32 -0.71 14.53 16.34
N GLY A 33 -0.42 14.94 17.56
CA GLY A 33 0.74 15.74 17.89
C GLY A 33 0.35 17.01 18.63
N ARG A 34 1.34 17.87 18.84
CA ARG A 34 1.15 19.19 19.45
C ARG A 34 0.91 20.21 18.37
N GLU A 35 0.33 21.34 18.74
CA GLU A 35 0.13 22.46 17.83
C GLU A 35 1.46 22.88 17.15
N GLY A 36 1.45 22.94 15.81
CA GLY A 36 2.63 23.25 14.99
C GLY A 36 3.54 22.05 14.67
N GLU A 37 3.36 20.90 15.32
CA GLU A 37 4.09 19.65 15.10
C GLU A 37 3.16 18.48 14.76
N GLU A 38 1.95 18.78 14.29
CA GLU A 38 0.94 17.78 14.00
C GLU A 38 1.34 16.89 12.82
N LYS A 39 0.92 15.63 12.92
CA LYS A 39 1.00 14.64 11.85
C LYS A 39 -0.42 14.24 11.49
N VAL A 40 -0.74 14.32 10.20
CA VAL A 40 -2.03 13.89 9.67
C VAL A 40 -1.87 12.46 9.14
N PHE A 41 -2.48 11.52 9.84
CA PHE A 41 -2.55 10.11 9.44
C PHE A 41 -3.80 9.91 8.60
N VAL A 42 -3.61 9.56 7.33
CA VAL A 42 -4.69 9.28 6.39
C VAL A 42 -4.67 7.79 6.07
N ARG A 43 -5.78 7.11 6.36
CA ARG A 43 -5.97 5.72 6.00
C ARG A 43 -6.71 5.65 4.67
N VAL A 44 -6.08 5.05 3.68
CA VAL A 44 -6.65 4.84 2.35
C VAL A 44 -7.01 3.36 2.22
N GLU A 45 -8.26 3.05 1.89
CA GLU A 45 -8.70 1.70 1.59
C GLU A 45 -8.78 1.49 0.07
N ARG A 46 -8.34 0.32 -0.39
CA ARG A 46 -8.33 -0.09 -1.78
C ARG A 46 -8.97 -1.45 -1.91
N ILE A 47 -9.99 -1.55 -2.75
CA ILE A 47 -10.71 -2.80 -3.01
C ILE A 47 -10.50 -3.19 -4.46
N VAL A 48 -9.88 -4.36 -4.66
CA VAL A 48 -9.57 -4.90 -6.00
C VAL A 48 -10.50 -6.08 -6.31
N PHE A 49 -11.15 -6.04 -7.46
CA PHE A 49 -12.12 -7.05 -7.90
C PHE A 49 -12.17 -7.14 -9.44
N PRO A 50 -12.48 -8.32 -10.02
CA PRO A 50 -12.75 -8.47 -11.45
C PRO A 50 -14.21 -8.15 -11.78
N GLY A 51 -14.54 -8.07 -13.06
CA GLY A 51 -15.92 -7.93 -13.54
C GLY A 51 -16.24 -6.50 -13.94
N LYS A 52 -17.51 -6.10 -13.82
CA LYS A 52 -17.96 -4.74 -14.17
C LYS A 52 -18.24 -3.90 -12.92
N TYR A 53 -17.96 -2.61 -13.03
CA TYR A 53 -18.33 -1.58 -12.05
C TYR A 53 -19.50 -0.73 -12.60
N PRO A 54 -20.48 -0.28 -11.78
CA PRO A 54 -20.68 -0.51 -10.34
C PRO A 54 -21.77 -1.57 -10.06
N GLY A 55 -21.42 -2.74 -9.52
CA GLY A 55 -22.47 -3.71 -9.12
C GLY A 55 -21.96 -4.96 -8.42
N GLU A 56 -20.79 -5.46 -8.81
CA GLU A 56 -20.30 -6.75 -8.31
C GLU A 56 -19.19 -6.62 -7.25
N VAL A 57 -18.91 -5.40 -6.79
CA VAL A 57 -17.77 -5.06 -5.91
C VAL A 57 -17.73 -5.96 -4.68
N LYS A 58 -18.80 -5.98 -3.86
CA LYS A 58 -18.82 -6.73 -2.59
C LYS A 58 -18.66 -8.23 -2.78
N ALA A 59 -19.33 -8.80 -3.80
CA ALA A 59 -19.33 -10.24 -4.04
C ALA A 59 -18.03 -10.75 -4.68
N LYS A 60 -17.32 -9.90 -5.44
CA LYS A 60 -16.15 -10.31 -6.23
C LYS A 60 -14.81 -9.80 -5.69
N ARG A 61 -14.76 -9.16 -4.51
CA ARG A 61 -13.49 -8.71 -3.90
C ARG A 61 -12.45 -9.83 -3.90
N ARG A 62 -11.25 -9.51 -4.38
CA ARG A 62 -10.07 -10.39 -4.34
C ARG A 62 -9.06 -9.94 -3.30
N LEU A 63 -8.85 -8.64 -3.23
CA LEU A 63 -7.92 -8.01 -2.31
C LEU A 63 -8.55 -6.77 -1.70
N VAL A 64 -8.40 -6.63 -0.38
CA VAL A 64 -8.65 -5.39 0.34
C VAL A 64 -7.32 -4.95 0.93
N GLU A 65 -6.86 -3.76 0.56
CA GLU A 65 -5.63 -3.15 1.07
C GLU A 65 -5.98 -1.89 1.85
N GLN A 66 -5.37 -1.71 3.02
CA GLN A 66 -5.39 -0.46 3.75
C GLN A 66 -3.98 0.10 3.82
N ARG A 67 -3.81 1.37 3.47
CA ARG A 67 -2.54 2.11 3.53
C ARG A 67 -2.65 3.20 4.55
N THR A 68 -1.62 3.35 5.37
CA THR A 68 -1.51 4.50 6.28
C THR A 68 -0.47 5.46 5.73
N LEU A 69 -0.93 6.60 5.24
CA LEU A 69 -0.10 7.72 4.82
C LEU A 69 0.00 8.73 5.96
N VAL A 70 1.18 9.31 6.13
CA VAL A 70 1.42 10.36 7.12
C VAL A 70 1.90 11.59 6.39
N PHE A 71 1.15 12.68 6.57
CA PHE A 71 1.51 14.01 6.13
C PHE A 71 2.04 14.77 7.33
N MET A 72 3.14 15.47 7.12
CA MET A 72 3.83 16.27 8.12
C MET A 72 3.92 17.67 7.56
N ARG A 73 3.89 18.67 8.45
CA ARG A 73 4.08 20.05 8.04
C ARG A 73 5.43 20.21 7.38
N ASP A 74 5.46 20.94 6.26
CA ASP A 74 6.71 21.34 5.65
C ASP A 74 7.30 22.50 6.48
N ASN A 75 8.23 22.14 7.37
CA ASN A 75 8.94 23.10 8.22
C ASN A 75 10.29 23.50 7.63
N ARG A 76 10.55 23.22 6.34
CA ARG A 76 11.78 23.63 5.67
C ARG A 76 11.78 25.15 5.52
N GLN A 77 12.70 25.82 6.22
CA GLN A 77 13.05 27.21 5.91
C GLN A 77 13.98 27.24 4.69
N GLU A 78 13.76 28.15 3.74
CA GLU A 78 14.64 28.34 2.59
C GLU A 78 16.10 28.53 3.05
N GLY A 79 17.00 27.70 2.51
CA GLY A 79 18.43 27.73 2.86
C GLY A 79 18.84 26.92 4.10
N SER A 80 17.91 26.25 4.77
CA SER A 80 18.24 25.31 5.85
C SER A 80 18.67 23.95 5.29
N PRO A 81 19.76 23.34 5.78
CA PRO A 81 20.08 21.97 5.41
C PRO A 81 18.91 21.05 5.74
N ALA A 82 18.67 20.07 4.87
CA ALA A 82 17.58 19.14 5.01
C ALA A 82 17.54 18.54 6.43
N VAL A 83 16.33 18.46 6.99
CA VAL A 83 16.07 18.09 8.40
C VAL A 83 16.97 16.93 8.79
N SER A 84 17.90 17.18 9.73
CA SER A 84 18.72 16.10 10.28
C SER A 84 17.76 15.07 10.84
N GLN A 85 17.82 13.85 10.31
CA GLN A 85 17.10 12.73 10.91
C GLN A 85 17.67 12.60 12.33
N SER A 86 16.94 13.12 13.32
CA SER A 86 17.29 12.94 14.71
C SER A 86 17.47 11.44 14.96
N PRO A 87 18.48 11.02 15.73
CA PRO A 87 18.79 9.61 15.90
C PRO A 87 17.56 8.91 16.49
N SER A 88 16.84 8.21 15.61
CA SER A 88 15.74 7.34 15.98
C SER A 88 16.32 6.26 16.91
N LYS A 89 15.66 6.00 18.03
CA LYS A 89 16.04 4.87 18.90
C LYS A 89 15.92 3.59 18.08
N ILE A 90 17.06 2.97 17.77
CA ILE A 90 17.14 1.72 17.03
C ILE A 90 16.45 0.63 17.86
N LEU A 91 15.27 0.18 17.40
CA LEU A 91 14.56 -0.92 18.02
C LEU A 91 15.13 -2.22 17.45
N LYS A 92 15.84 -3.01 18.27
CA LYS A 92 16.42 -4.28 17.83
C LYS A 92 15.42 -5.44 17.95
N PRO A 93 15.49 -6.44 17.06
CA PRO A 93 14.77 -7.69 17.24
C PRO A 93 15.19 -8.43 18.49
N THR A 94 14.21 -8.92 19.25
CA THR A 94 14.41 -9.77 20.44
C THR A 94 14.31 -11.26 20.11
N GLN A 95 13.85 -11.59 18.90
CA GLN A 95 13.53 -12.94 18.47
C GLN A 95 14.49 -13.42 17.39
N THR A 96 14.93 -14.67 17.51
CA THR A 96 15.68 -15.35 16.44
C THR A 96 14.72 -15.77 15.33
N PRO A 97 15.02 -15.46 14.05
CA PRO A 97 14.21 -15.91 12.93
C PRO A 97 14.33 -17.42 12.71
N ASP A 98 13.25 -18.03 12.24
CA ASP A 98 13.29 -19.44 11.78
C ASP A 98 13.96 -19.52 10.41
N PHE A 99 13.78 -18.47 9.60
CA PHE A 99 14.45 -18.30 8.32
C PHE A 99 14.74 -16.83 8.05
N SER A 100 15.83 -16.56 7.34
CA SER A 100 16.17 -15.21 6.89
C SER A 100 16.85 -15.22 5.54
N HIS A 101 16.66 -14.13 4.80
CA HIS A 101 17.28 -13.87 3.52
C HIS A 101 17.97 -12.50 3.53
N LYS A 102 19.25 -12.47 3.17
CA LYS A 102 20.03 -11.23 3.04
C LYS A 102 20.05 -10.79 1.59
N MET A 103 19.91 -9.49 1.36
CA MET A 103 20.08 -8.90 0.03
C MET A 103 20.54 -7.44 0.12
N ILE A 104 21.13 -6.96 -0.97
CA ILE A 104 21.47 -5.54 -1.15
C ILE A 104 20.55 -4.99 -2.25
N PRO A 105 19.59 -4.10 -1.94
CA PRO A 105 18.74 -3.50 -2.96
C PRO A 105 19.59 -2.57 -3.84
N THR A 106 19.58 -2.81 -5.14
CA THR A 106 20.37 -2.02 -6.09
C THR A 106 19.54 -0.89 -6.69
N ARG A 107 20.22 0.08 -7.32
CA ARG A 107 19.55 1.19 -8.02
C ARG A 107 18.68 0.69 -9.16
N GLU A 108 19.12 -0.37 -9.85
CA GLU A 108 18.39 -1.01 -10.95
C GLU A 108 17.12 -1.69 -10.45
N LEU A 109 17.15 -2.31 -9.27
CA LEU A 109 15.97 -2.87 -8.62
C LEU A 109 14.95 -1.75 -8.33
N LEU A 110 15.40 -0.66 -7.71
CA LEU A 110 14.53 0.49 -7.39
C LEU A 110 13.94 1.10 -8.66
N PHE A 111 14.75 1.33 -9.70
CA PHE A 111 14.29 1.83 -10.99
C PHE A 111 13.25 0.92 -11.64
N ARG A 112 13.51 -0.40 -11.70
CA ARG A 112 12.56 -1.38 -12.27
C ARG A 112 11.26 -1.43 -11.48
N PHE A 113 11.34 -1.38 -10.16
CA PHE A 113 10.15 -1.36 -9.31
C PHE A 113 9.33 -0.09 -9.51
N SER A 114 9.99 1.08 -9.58
CA SER A 114 9.37 2.36 -9.90
C SER A 114 8.66 2.32 -11.26
N ALA A 115 9.31 1.81 -12.30
CA ALA A 115 8.72 1.68 -13.63
C ALA A 115 7.53 0.72 -13.64
N LEU A 116 7.66 -0.46 -13.02
CA LEU A 116 6.61 -1.49 -12.98
C LEU A 116 5.37 -1.03 -12.21
N THR A 117 5.54 -0.20 -11.19
CA THR A 117 4.46 0.25 -10.29
C THR A 117 4.00 1.67 -10.56
N LEU A 118 4.52 2.32 -11.60
CA LEU A 118 4.29 3.74 -11.91
C LEU A 118 4.58 4.66 -10.70
N ASN A 119 5.61 4.31 -9.92
CA ASN A 119 6.02 5.07 -8.74
C ASN A 119 7.22 5.96 -9.09
N ALA A 120 6.94 7.17 -9.58
CA ALA A 120 7.93 8.11 -10.11
C ALA A 120 8.54 9.08 -9.07
N HIS A 121 8.41 8.80 -7.77
CA HIS A 121 8.94 9.70 -6.74
C HIS A 121 10.48 9.77 -6.80
N ALA A 122 11.03 10.98 -6.84
CA ALA A 122 12.46 11.21 -7.07
C ALA A 122 13.38 10.59 -6.00
N ILE A 123 12.90 10.43 -4.76
CA ILE A 123 13.63 9.74 -3.68
C ILE A 123 14.08 8.30 -4.01
N HIS A 124 13.49 7.68 -5.03
CA HIS A 124 13.82 6.34 -5.49
C HIS A 124 14.79 6.32 -6.69
N LEU A 125 15.03 7.48 -7.31
CA LEU A 125 15.65 7.62 -8.63
C LEU A 125 16.88 8.54 -8.61
N ASP A 126 16.81 9.63 -7.86
CA ASP A 126 17.79 10.72 -7.85
C ASP A 126 18.39 10.91 -6.46
N LYS A 127 19.69 10.62 -6.35
CA LYS A 127 20.47 10.78 -5.11
C LYS A 127 20.63 12.24 -4.69
N HIS A 128 20.70 13.16 -5.66
CA HIS A 128 20.83 14.58 -5.38
C HIS A 128 19.54 15.11 -4.77
N PHE A 129 18.39 14.78 -5.38
CA PHE A 129 17.08 15.10 -4.82
C PHE A 129 16.89 14.53 -3.41
N CYS A 130 17.26 13.26 -3.19
CA CYS A 130 17.23 12.65 -1.86
C CYS A 130 17.93 13.52 -0.81
N ARG A 131 19.17 13.94 -1.10
CA ARG A 131 20.04 14.63 -0.14
C ARG A 131 19.64 16.07 0.07
N GLU A 132 19.47 16.80 -1.01
CA GLU A 132 19.34 18.26 -0.96
C GLU A 132 17.89 18.70 -0.74
N VAL A 133 16.90 17.89 -1.14
CA VAL A 133 15.47 18.28 -1.06
C VAL A 133 14.75 17.57 0.08
N GLU A 134 14.98 16.27 0.25
CA GLU A 134 14.20 15.41 1.17
C GLU A 134 15.00 14.95 2.41
N GLY A 135 16.30 15.25 2.49
CA GLY A 135 17.15 14.93 3.65
C GLY A 135 17.47 13.45 3.83
N HIS A 136 17.33 12.65 2.77
CA HIS A 136 17.73 11.26 2.73
C HIS A 136 19.20 11.13 2.31
N ARG A 137 19.98 10.31 3.03
CA ARG A 137 21.42 10.13 2.74
C ARG A 137 21.70 9.50 1.36
N ASP A 138 20.77 8.73 0.83
CA ASP A 138 20.86 8.06 -0.47
C ASP A 138 19.45 7.71 -0.97
N LEU A 139 19.34 6.96 -2.09
CA LEU A 139 18.09 6.46 -2.63
C LEU A 139 17.36 5.61 -1.59
N LEU A 140 16.10 5.95 -1.35
CA LEU A 140 15.24 5.26 -0.41
C LEU A 140 14.65 4.00 -1.06
N VAL A 141 14.62 2.89 -0.33
CA VAL A 141 13.88 1.70 -0.76
C VAL A 141 12.38 1.95 -0.55
N HIS A 142 11.55 1.60 -1.53
CA HIS A 142 10.10 1.79 -1.46
C HIS A 142 9.48 0.98 -0.31
N GLY A 143 8.56 1.60 0.44
CA GLY A 143 7.73 0.86 1.40
C GLY A 143 6.94 -0.30 0.77
N PRO A 144 6.31 -0.13 -0.40
CA PRO A 144 5.65 -1.24 -1.10
C PRO A 144 6.60 -2.38 -1.51
N LEU A 145 7.84 -2.06 -1.89
CA LEU A 145 8.83 -3.07 -2.27
C LEU A 145 9.19 -3.94 -1.06
N THR A 146 9.34 -3.36 0.14
CA THR A 146 9.65 -4.14 1.34
C THR A 146 8.53 -5.10 1.72
N VAL A 147 7.27 -4.72 1.51
CA VAL A 147 6.11 -5.61 1.71
C VAL A 147 6.15 -6.79 0.74
N VAL A 148 6.41 -6.52 -0.55
CA VAL A 148 6.56 -7.58 -1.57
C VAL A 148 7.69 -8.54 -1.17
N LEU A 149 8.84 -8.02 -0.74
CA LEU A 149 9.98 -8.84 -0.32
C LEU A 149 9.69 -9.68 0.93
N MET A 150 9.00 -9.13 1.93
CA MET A 150 8.59 -9.90 3.13
C MET A 150 7.63 -11.05 2.77
N ILE A 151 6.64 -10.77 1.91
CA ILE A 151 5.70 -11.80 1.42
C ILE A 151 6.45 -12.87 0.62
N GLU A 152 7.37 -12.47 -0.26
CA GLU A 152 8.12 -13.39 -1.13
C GLU A 152 9.04 -14.32 -0.33
N VAL A 153 9.78 -13.77 0.65
CA VAL A 153 10.65 -14.56 1.52
C VAL A 153 9.83 -15.56 2.35
N LEU A 154 8.69 -15.14 2.90
CA LEU A 154 7.80 -16.04 3.62
C LEU A 154 7.25 -17.13 2.70
N ARG A 155 6.76 -16.76 1.50
CA ARG A 155 6.22 -17.72 0.51
C ARG A 155 7.24 -18.80 0.15
N ASN A 156 8.49 -18.42 -0.10
CA ASN A 156 9.57 -19.35 -0.42
C ASN A 156 9.92 -20.25 0.78
N HIS A 157 9.87 -19.71 1.99
CA HIS A 157 10.05 -20.50 3.20
C HIS A 157 8.92 -21.52 3.41
N LEU A 158 7.66 -21.12 3.22
CA LEU A 158 6.50 -22.02 3.31
C LEU A 158 6.59 -23.16 2.28
N GLN A 159 7.04 -22.86 1.06
CA GLN A 159 7.32 -23.86 0.02
C GLN A 159 8.36 -24.88 0.50
N THR A 160 9.49 -24.39 1.05
CA THR A 160 10.56 -25.25 1.58
C THR A 160 10.06 -26.14 2.72
N LEU A 161 9.23 -25.61 3.63
CA LEU A 161 8.64 -26.39 4.73
C LEU A 161 7.74 -27.50 4.20
N ALA A 162 6.87 -27.17 3.24
CA ALA A 162 5.97 -28.14 2.62
C ALA A 162 6.73 -29.28 1.92
N GLU A 163 7.78 -28.96 1.15
CA GLU A 163 8.64 -29.94 0.50
C GLU A 163 9.36 -30.87 1.48
N SER A 164 9.77 -30.32 2.63
CA SER A 164 10.40 -31.09 3.72
C SER A 164 9.43 -32.01 4.48
N GLY A 165 8.11 -31.88 4.25
CA GLY A 165 7.07 -32.61 4.98
C GLY A 165 6.85 -32.11 6.41
N ARG A 166 7.50 -31.00 6.81
CA ARG A 166 7.23 -30.34 8.09
C ARG A 166 5.92 -29.55 7.96
N PHE A 167 5.00 -29.75 8.90
CA PHE A 167 3.75 -28.99 9.04
C PHE A 167 2.69 -29.15 7.94
N SER A 168 2.92 -29.92 6.88
CA SER A 168 1.92 -30.21 5.85
C SER A 168 1.94 -31.68 5.45
N LEU A 169 0.85 -32.41 5.78
CA LEU A 169 0.67 -33.82 5.43
C LEU A 169 0.62 -34.03 3.90
N GLU A 170 0.10 -33.05 3.16
CA GLU A 170 -0.04 -33.11 1.70
C GLU A 170 1.15 -32.50 0.95
N ARG A 171 2.19 -32.00 1.66
CA ARG A 171 3.30 -31.22 1.07
C ARG A 171 2.85 -30.01 0.26
N THR A 172 1.66 -29.49 0.57
CA THR A 172 1.14 -28.24 -0.01
C THR A 172 1.55 -27.08 0.89
N PRO A 173 2.13 -25.98 0.35
CA PRO A 173 2.47 -24.81 1.15
C PRO A 173 1.20 -24.16 1.72
N GLU A 174 1.33 -23.59 2.92
CA GLU A 174 0.29 -22.74 3.47
C GLU A 174 0.08 -21.51 2.57
N LYS A 175 -1.16 -21.05 2.46
CA LYS A 175 -1.53 -19.86 1.68
C LYS A 175 -1.55 -18.63 2.58
N ILE A 176 -0.88 -17.56 2.17
CA ILE A 176 -0.97 -16.25 2.82
C ILE A 176 -2.36 -15.66 2.59
N THR A 177 -3.05 -15.31 3.67
CA THR A 177 -4.41 -14.72 3.63
C THR A 177 -4.43 -13.28 4.10
N GLN A 178 -3.49 -12.87 4.95
CA GLN A 178 -3.43 -11.51 5.44
C GLN A 178 -2.01 -11.10 5.80
N ILE A 179 -1.68 -9.83 5.61
CA ILE A 179 -0.49 -9.19 6.16
C ILE A 179 -0.88 -7.86 6.80
N GLN A 180 -0.22 -7.53 7.90
CA GLN A 180 -0.25 -6.21 8.53
C GLN A 180 1.20 -5.78 8.79
N TYR A 181 1.54 -4.53 8.52
CA TYR A 181 2.93 -4.08 8.60
C TYR A 181 3.05 -2.60 8.96
N ARG A 182 4.22 -2.24 9.47
CA ARG A 182 4.62 -0.87 9.77
C ARG A 182 6.05 -0.62 9.31
N ASN A 183 6.29 0.62 8.90
CA ASN A 183 7.58 1.13 8.46
C ASN A 183 8.16 1.91 9.64
N LEU A 184 9.33 1.49 10.12
CA LEU A 184 9.93 1.98 11.37
C LEU A 184 11.20 2.79 11.12
N ALA A 185 11.99 2.41 10.11
CA ALA A 185 13.18 3.14 9.71
C ALA A 185 13.39 3.04 8.18
N PRO A 186 14.04 4.05 7.59
CA PRO A 186 14.37 4.02 6.16
C PRO A 186 15.41 2.94 5.84
N LEU A 187 15.29 2.35 4.66
CA LEU A 187 16.29 1.49 4.04
C LEU A 187 16.84 2.19 2.80
N TYR A 188 18.11 1.98 2.50
CA TYR A 188 18.80 2.67 1.41
C TYR A 188 19.39 1.68 0.38
N ALA A 189 19.43 2.10 -0.88
CA ALA A 189 20.05 1.32 -1.93
C ALA A 189 21.56 1.15 -1.68
N GLY A 190 22.08 -0.04 -1.96
CA GLY A 190 23.50 -0.38 -1.74
C GLY A 190 23.84 -0.84 -0.31
N GLU A 191 22.88 -0.80 0.62
CA GLU A 191 23.08 -1.30 1.98
C GLU A 191 22.46 -2.69 2.16
N GLU A 192 23.17 -3.61 2.83
CA GLU A 192 22.60 -4.93 3.13
C GLU A 192 21.40 -4.79 4.06
N MET A 193 20.33 -5.50 3.72
CA MET A 193 19.19 -5.72 4.59
C MET A 193 18.93 -7.22 4.74
N LYS A 194 18.37 -7.61 5.88
CA LYS A 194 18.03 -8.99 6.19
C LYS A 194 16.54 -9.11 6.45
N ILE A 195 15.85 -9.85 5.58
CA ILE A 195 14.42 -10.14 5.68
C ILE A 195 14.27 -11.41 6.50
N CYS A 196 13.47 -11.36 7.55
CA CYS A 196 13.36 -12.39 8.56
C CYS A 196 11.92 -12.84 8.73
N VAL A 197 11.73 -14.14 8.96
CA VAL A 197 10.41 -14.72 9.25
C VAL A 197 10.51 -15.66 10.46
N LYS A 198 9.46 -15.70 11.26
CA LYS A 198 9.33 -16.59 12.41
C LYS A 198 7.88 -16.99 12.61
N ARG A 199 7.60 -18.28 12.79
CA ARG A 199 6.26 -18.76 13.16
C ARG A 199 6.00 -18.48 14.63
N ARG A 200 4.78 -18.05 14.96
CA ARG A 200 4.34 -17.98 16.36
C ARG A 200 3.94 -19.36 16.85
N GLU A 201 4.33 -19.70 18.08
CA GLU A 201 4.09 -21.02 18.69
C GLU A 201 2.62 -21.24 19.10
N LYS A 202 1.82 -20.16 19.22
CA LYS A 202 0.43 -20.26 19.66
C LYS A 202 -0.48 -20.69 18.49
N GLU A 203 -0.99 -21.90 18.61
CA GLU A 203 -1.93 -22.55 17.71
C GLU A 203 -3.31 -21.87 17.81
N THR A 204 -3.50 -20.74 17.12
CA THR A 204 -4.83 -20.20 16.85
C THR A 204 -5.45 -21.07 15.78
N GLU A 205 -6.41 -21.92 16.19
CA GLU A 205 -7.26 -22.75 15.33
C GLU A 205 -6.52 -23.81 14.48
N ARG A 206 -7.12 -25.00 14.29
CA ARG A 206 -6.47 -26.19 13.66
C ARG A 206 -5.90 -26.00 12.25
N ARG A 207 -6.04 -24.85 11.61
CA ARG A 207 -5.70 -24.61 10.20
C ARG A 207 -5.05 -23.26 9.90
N THR A 208 -4.94 -22.38 10.89
CA THR A 208 -4.35 -21.06 10.68
C THR A 208 -3.01 -20.94 11.38
N SER A 209 -2.13 -20.10 10.87
CA SER A 209 -0.82 -19.87 11.46
C SER A 209 -0.41 -18.43 11.31
N THR A 210 0.16 -17.90 12.39
CA THR A 210 0.61 -16.53 12.47
C THR A 210 2.13 -16.50 12.38
N TRP A 211 2.65 -15.62 11.53
CA TRP A 211 4.07 -15.41 11.31
C TRP A 211 4.44 -13.98 11.63
N ASP A 212 5.50 -13.79 12.40
CA ASP A 212 6.18 -12.50 12.49
C ASP A 212 7.13 -12.36 11.30
N VAL A 213 7.03 -11.25 10.60
CA VAL A 213 7.92 -10.89 9.48
C VAL A 213 8.56 -9.55 9.75
N TRP A 214 9.84 -9.39 9.45
CA TRP A 214 10.52 -8.12 9.64
C TRP A 214 11.72 -7.96 8.71
N ILE A 215 12.19 -6.72 8.58
CA ILE A 215 13.44 -6.41 7.89
C ILE A 215 14.37 -5.72 8.87
N GLU A 216 15.59 -6.25 8.98
CA GLU A 216 16.69 -5.61 9.68
C GLU A 216 17.50 -4.76 8.69
N GLY A 217 17.77 -3.50 9.07
CA GLY A 217 18.68 -2.63 8.33
C GLY A 217 20.15 -2.94 8.65
N LEU A 218 21.07 -2.13 8.10
CA LEU A 218 22.51 -2.28 8.29
C LEU A 218 22.94 -2.21 9.76
N ASP A 219 22.19 -1.51 10.60
CA ASP A 219 22.42 -1.35 12.04
C ASP A 219 21.85 -2.52 12.90
N GLY A 220 21.22 -3.50 12.25
CA GLY A 220 20.54 -4.63 12.89
C GLY A 220 19.24 -4.25 13.60
N GLY A 221 18.75 -3.02 13.44
CA GLY A 221 17.46 -2.57 13.94
C GLY A 221 16.31 -2.95 13.00
N TYR A 222 15.09 -2.98 13.53
CA TYR A 222 13.90 -3.10 12.70
C TYR A 222 13.76 -1.87 11.79
N ALA A 223 13.84 -2.10 10.50
CA ALA A 223 13.40 -1.13 9.51
C ALA A 223 11.91 -1.30 9.18
N PHE A 224 11.45 -2.55 9.12
CA PHE A 224 10.06 -2.91 8.88
C PHE A 224 9.66 -4.05 9.79
N LYS A 225 8.40 -4.07 10.24
CA LYS A 225 7.85 -5.16 11.04
C LYS A 225 6.40 -5.41 10.67
N GLY A 226 6.01 -6.67 10.65
CA GLY A 226 4.65 -7.07 10.36
C GLY A 226 4.28 -8.44 10.92
N THR A 227 3.03 -8.79 10.68
CA THR A 227 2.46 -10.09 11.00
C THR A 227 1.69 -10.59 9.79
N VAL A 228 1.86 -11.88 9.47
CA VAL A 228 1.21 -12.55 8.35
C VAL A 228 0.38 -13.70 8.88
N GLU A 229 -0.86 -13.81 8.42
CA GLU A 229 -1.70 -14.99 8.64
C GLU A 229 -1.64 -15.89 7.41
N THR A 230 -1.51 -17.19 7.67
CA THR A 230 -1.49 -18.24 6.67
C THR A 230 -2.51 -19.32 6.99
N VAL A 231 -2.95 -20.05 5.97
CA VAL A 231 -3.88 -21.18 6.11
C VAL A 231 -3.35 -22.43 5.42
N THR A 232 -3.46 -23.59 6.07
CA THR A 232 -3.10 -24.88 5.46
C THR A 232 -4.18 -25.30 4.45
N ARG A 233 -3.78 -25.64 3.21
CA ARG A 233 -4.68 -26.23 2.21
C ARG A 233 -4.84 -27.73 2.41
N PHE A 234 -6.06 -28.24 2.28
CA PHE A 234 -6.35 -29.66 2.11
C PHE A 234 -7.07 -29.85 0.77
N SER A 235 -6.55 -30.73 -0.06
CA SER A 235 -7.17 -31.13 -1.31
C SER A 235 -8.59 -31.68 -1.06
N GLY A 236 -9.63 -30.94 -1.48
CA GLY A 236 -11.04 -31.38 -1.44
C GLY A 236 -12.04 -30.50 -0.69
N LEU A 237 -11.62 -29.38 -0.08
CA LEU A 237 -12.51 -28.52 0.74
C LEU A 237 -12.37 -27.02 0.50
N ASP A 238 -11.86 -26.61 -0.67
CA ASP A 238 -11.80 -25.20 -1.12
C ASP A 238 -13.23 -24.64 -1.37
N LYS A 239 -14.02 -24.50 -0.31
CA LYS A 239 -15.12 -23.54 -0.31
C LYS A 239 -14.50 -22.15 -0.19
N PRO A 240 -15.02 -21.14 -0.92
CA PRO A 240 -14.58 -19.77 -0.73
C PRO A 240 -14.67 -19.42 0.75
N PHE A 241 -13.63 -18.79 1.28
CA PHE A 241 -13.61 -18.31 2.66
C PHE A 241 -14.76 -17.31 2.83
N THR A 242 -15.88 -17.78 3.37
CA THR A 242 -16.98 -16.92 3.78
C THR A 242 -16.55 -16.30 5.10
N SER A 243 -15.96 -15.11 5.02
CA SER A 243 -15.75 -14.30 6.20
C SER A 243 -17.11 -13.82 6.71
N SER A 244 -17.76 -14.62 7.56
CA SER A 244 -18.88 -14.17 8.38
C SER A 244 -18.42 -13.28 9.54
N ARG A 245 -17.11 -12.99 9.66
CA ARG A 245 -16.53 -12.11 10.70
C ARG A 245 -16.07 -10.74 10.20
N LEU A 246 -16.32 -10.37 8.94
CA LEU A 246 -15.96 -9.03 8.43
C LEU A 246 -17.14 -8.05 8.34
N SER A 247 -18.34 -8.42 8.79
CA SER A 247 -19.50 -7.51 8.80
C SER A 247 -19.77 -6.80 10.13
N GLU A 248 -19.06 -7.14 11.23
CA GLU A 248 -19.29 -6.51 12.54
C GLU A 248 -18.02 -5.97 13.24
N ASP A 249 -16.80 -6.32 12.80
CA ASP A 249 -15.56 -6.00 13.56
C ASP A 249 -14.48 -5.21 12.77
N VAL A 250 -14.83 -4.49 11.71
CA VAL A 250 -13.89 -3.52 11.08
C VAL A 250 -13.81 -2.21 11.89
N SER A 251 -14.69 -2.03 12.88
CA SER A 251 -14.64 -0.95 13.89
C SER A 251 -13.71 -1.27 15.08
N GLY A 252 -13.19 -2.50 15.20
CA GLY A 252 -12.53 -3.00 16.42
C GLY A 252 -10.99 -2.95 16.45
N PHE A 253 -10.31 -2.64 15.34
CA PHE A 253 -8.83 -2.56 15.32
C PHE A 253 -8.29 -1.16 15.63
N GLY A 254 -8.94 -0.50 16.59
CA GLY A 254 -8.34 0.59 17.34
C GLY A 254 -7.24 0.04 18.24
N ILE A 255 -6.16 0.80 18.41
CA ILE A 255 -5.24 0.60 19.53
C ILE A 255 -6.11 0.67 20.80
N THR A 256 -6.15 -0.41 21.59
CA THR A 256 -6.78 -0.39 22.92
C THR A 256 -6.15 0.72 23.77
N PRO A 257 -6.92 1.59 24.46
CA PRO A 257 -6.40 2.74 25.22
C PRO A 257 -5.54 2.43 26.45
N GLN A 258 -5.03 1.22 26.62
CA GLN A 258 -4.32 0.80 27.85
C GLN A 258 -2.80 1.07 27.83
N GLN A 259 -2.34 2.06 27.06
CA GLN A 259 -0.97 2.60 27.20
C GLN A 259 -0.95 4.14 27.27
N GLU A 260 -2.06 4.76 27.64
CA GLU A 260 -2.17 6.20 27.95
C GLU A 260 -2.47 6.39 29.44
N GLU A 261 -1.56 5.97 30.32
CA GLU A 261 -1.45 6.54 31.66
C GLU A 261 -0.12 7.28 31.74
N ASN A 262 -0.17 8.53 31.29
CA ASN A 262 0.48 9.68 31.90
C ASN A 262 0.36 10.85 30.92
N LEU A 263 -0.61 11.73 31.20
CA LEU A 263 -0.71 13.16 30.86
C LEU A 263 -2.20 13.50 30.72
N GLU A 264 -2.88 13.63 31.87
CA GLU A 264 -4.20 14.25 31.94
C GLU A 264 -4.07 15.77 31.76
N GLY A 265 -5.04 16.33 31.03
CA GLY A 265 -5.46 17.73 31.15
C GLY A 265 -5.36 18.52 29.84
N GLU A 266 -6.45 18.57 29.07
CA GLU A 266 -7.17 19.81 28.71
C GLU A 266 -8.22 19.55 27.63
N THR A 267 -9.42 20.12 27.84
CA THR A 267 -10.59 20.06 26.96
C THR A 267 -10.39 20.84 25.66
N ILE A 268 -10.83 20.27 24.53
CA ILE A 268 -10.71 20.86 23.18
C ILE A 268 -11.58 22.12 23.06
N PRO A 269 -11.06 23.26 22.54
CA PRO A 269 -11.85 24.49 22.31
C PRO A 269 -12.93 24.36 21.23
N GLU A 270 -14.06 25.05 21.41
CA GLU A 270 -15.26 25.01 20.55
C GLU A 270 -15.00 25.33 19.06
N GLU A 271 -13.92 26.05 18.73
CA GLU A 271 -13.56 26.36 17.34
C GLU A 271 -13.13 25.13 16.51
N GLN A 272 -12.59 24.08 17.13
CA GLN A 272 -12.25 22.84 16.41
C GLN A 272 -13.48 22.00 16.05
N ILE A 273 -14.57 22.11 16.84
CA ILE A 273 -15.85 21.47 16.54
C ILE A 273 -16.49 22.11 15.30
N ALA A 274 -16.36 23.44 15.16
CA ALA A 274 -16.86 24.16 13.99
C ALA A 274 -16.15 23.76 12.69
N LEU A 275 -14.83 23.52 12.74
CA LEU A 275 -14.06 23.08 11.56
C LEU A 275 -14.45 21.66 11.12
N GLN A 276 -14.62 20.74 12.07
CA GLN A 276 -15.09 19.36 11.82
C GLN A 276 -16.48 19.33 11.18
N ASN A 277 -17.40 20.20 11.64
CA ASN A 277 -18.75 20.29 11.09
C ASN A 277 -18.76 20.93 9.68
N SER A 278 -17.85 21.87 9.39
CA SER A 278 -17.74 22.48 8.06
C SER A 278 -17.24 21.51 6.98
N ILE A 279 -16.39 20.54 7.37
CA ILE A 279 -15.85 19.50 6.48
C ILE A 279 -16.94 18.47 6.17
N ASN A 280 -17.75 18.10 7.18
CA ASN A 280 -18.85 17.16 7.00
C ASN A 280 -19.99 17.72 6.14
N ALA A 281 -20.29 19.02 6.24
CA ALA A 281 -21.35 19.66 5.45
C ALA A 281 -21.02 19.82 3.95
N ARG A 282 -19.75 19.66 3.54
CA ARG A 282 -19.33 19.71 2.12
C ARG A 282 -19.38 18.36 1.40
N ASN A 283 -19.69 17.28 2.11
CA ASN A 283 -19.74 15.91 1.57
C ASN A 283 -21.17 15.37 1.39
N GLU A 284 -22.21 16.23 1.43
CA GLU A 284 -23.54 15.80 0.97
C GLU A 284 -23.59 15.78 -0.57
N PRO A 285 -24.12 14.72 -1.19
CA PRO A 285 -24.20 14.63 -2.64
C PRO A 285 -25.22 15.63 -3.18
N VAL A 286 -24.75 16.61 -3.96
CA VAL A 286 -25.62 17.52 -4.71
C VAL A 286 -26.26 16.75 -5.86
N SER A 287 -27.59 16.70 -5.88
CA SER A 287 -28.44 15.98 -6.83
C SER A 287 -28.46 16.58 -8.25
N ASN A 288 -27.31 16.63 -8.95
CA ASN A 288 -27.22 17.21 -10.29
C ASN A 288 -26.34 16.42 -11.30
N GLU A 289 -26.12 15.12 -11.07
CA GLU A 289 -25.29 14.29 -11.96
C GLU A 289 -25.96 13.99 -13.33
N GLU A 290 -27.29 14.14 -13.47
CA GLU A 290 -27.98 13.87 -14.75
C GLU A 290 -27.92 15.01 -15.78
N SER A 291 -27.61 16.26 -15.37
CA SER A 291 -27.52 17.37 -16.33
C SER A 291 -26.13 17.49 -16.96
N ILE A 292 -25.07 17.23 -16.18
CA ILE A 292 -23.68 17.34 -16.62
C ILE A 292 -23.35 16.23 -17.64
N LEU A 293 -23.85 15.00 -17.41
CA LEU A 293 -23.65 13.89 -18.34
C LEU A 293 -24.38 14.06 -19.69
N LYS A 294 -25.44 14.89 -19.74
CA LYS A 294 -26.16 15.17 -21.00
C LYS A 294 -25.49 16.26 -21.83
N GLU A 295 -24.80 17.22 -21.20
CA GLU A 295 -24.06 18.24 -21.93
C GLU A 295 -22.76 17.69 -22.54
N ASP A 296 -22.08 16.77 -21.84
CA ASP A 296 -20.85 16.14 -22.34
C ASP A 296 -21.12 15.21 -23.55
N LEU A 297 -22.23 14.45 -23.54
CA LEU A 297 -22.64 13.60 -24.67
C LEU A 297 -23.01 14.41 -25.93
N VAL A 298 -23.59 15.60 -25.77
CA VAL A 298 -23.96 16.48 -26.91
C VAL A 298 -22.73 17.19 -27.48
N LEU A 299 -21.69 17.41 -26.67
CA LEU A 299 -20.42 17.97 -27.13
C LEU A 299 -19.60 16.94 -27.90
N GLU A 300 -19.55 15.68 -27.46
CA GLU A 300 -18.86 14.60 -28.18
C GLU A 300 -19.47 14.33 -29.58
N GLU A 301 -20.81 14.25 -29.68
CA GLU A 301 -21.51 14.06 -30.97
C GLU A 301 -21.29 15.22 -31.96
N ARG A 302 -21.07 16.45 -31.47
CA ARG A 302 -20.77 17.61 -32.34
C ARG A 302 -19.33 17.60 -32.86
N THR A 303 -18.38 17.12 -32.05
CA THR A 303 -16.97 17.00 -32.47
C THR A 303 -16.72 15.85 -33.45
N GLU A 304 -17.49 14.76 -33.39
CA GLU A 304 -17.38 13.68 -34.38
C GLU A 304 -17.93 14.10 -35.75
N LYS A 305 -19.05 14.85 -35.76
CA LYS A 305 -19.65 15.35 -37.01
C LYS A 305 -18.78 16.39 -37.73
N GLN A 306 -18.06 17.22 -36.98
CA GLN A 306 -17.09 18.18 -37.55
C GLN A 306 -15.84 17.50 -38.15
N LYS A 307 -15.46 16.31 -37.67
CA LYS A 307 -14.33 15.56 -38.22
C LYS A 307 -14.68 14.75 -39.46
N GLU A 308 -15.94 14.36 -39.62
CA GLU A 308 -16.42 13.71 -40.85
C GLU A 308 -16.55 14.71 -42.00
N ASP A 309 -17.00 15.94 -41.72
CA ASP A 309 -17.13 16.99 -42.76
C ASP A 309 -15.76 17.54 -43.23
N GLU A 310 -14.71 17.50 -42.40
CA GLU A 310 -13.34 17.90 -42.80
C GLU A 310 -12.57 16.81 -43.58
N ALA A 311 -13.03 15.54 -43.56
CA ALA A 311 -12.37 14.43 -44.26
C ALA A 311 -12.84 14.26 -45.72
N GLU A 312 -13.93 14.91 -46.12
CA GLU A 312 -14.44 14.85 -47.51
C GLU A 312 -13.86 15.93 -48.44
N ASP A 313 -13.15 16.95 -47.91
CA ASP A 313 -12.66 18.10 -48.69
C ASP A 313 -11.17 18.01 -49.11
N GLU A 314 -10.45 16.94 -48.74
CA GLU A 314 -9.02 16.74 -49.09
C GLU A 314 -8.77 15.63 -50.12
N THR A 315 -9.66 15.48 -51.12
CA THR A 315 -9.42 14.56 -52.25
C THR A 315 -9.35 15.26 -53.60
N GLU A 316 -8.54 16.31 -53.72
CA GLU A 316 -8.04 16.73 -55.02
C GLU A 316 -6.65 17.37 -54.90
N ASP A 317 -5.69 16.76 -55.61
CA ASP A 317 -4.56 17.38 -56.32
C ASP A 317 -3.11 16.93 -55.98
N GLU A 318 -2.38 16.69 -57.07
CA GLU A 318 -0.92 16.66 -57.30
C GLU A 318 -0.01 15.47 -56.88
N THR A 319 0.15 14.56 -57.85
CA THR A 319 1.41 14.04 -58.46
C THR A 319 2.81 14.30 -57.83
N ALA A 320 3.45 13.22 -57.34
CA ALA A 320 4.87 12.75 -57.53
C ALA A 320 6.11 13.62 -57.08
N PRO A 321 7.37 13.09 -57.06
CA PRO A 321 7.94 11.92 -56.34
C PRO A 321 9.31 12.21 -55.63
N TYR A 322 9.89 11.19 -54.95
CA TYR A 322 11.28 11.06 -54.42
C TYR A 322 11.66 11.90 -53.16
N PHE A 323 12.48 11.49 -52.17
CA PHE A 323 13.71 10.66 -52.14
C PHE A 323 13.94 10.00 -50.75
N GLN A 324 14.71 8.92 -50.74
CA GLN A 324 15.31 8.24 -49.58
C GLN A 324 16.25 9.14 -48.75
N ARG A 325 16.24 8.99 -47.42
CA ARG A 325 17.40 8.53 -46.63
C ARG A 325 17.01 8.12 -45.21
#